data_AF-A0A845RC52-F1
#
_entry.id   AF-A0A845RC52-F1
#
_cell.length_a   1.000
_cell.length_b   1.000
_cell.length_c   1.000
_cell.angle_alpha   90.00
_cell.angle_beta   90.00
_cell.angle_gamma   90.00
#
_symmetry.space_group_name_H-M   'P 1'
#
loop_
_entity.id
_entity.type
_entity.pdbx_description
1 polymer ?
#
loop_
_entity_poly.entity_id
_entity_poly.type
_entity_poly.pdbx_seq_one_letter_code
_entity_poly.pdbx_strand_id
1 'polypeptide(L)' 'MSPRTGRPTSNKKTGRLELRLAPNEYAMIQECADILETTKAQAILKGVQLLKAELDKK' A
#
# COMPACT_ATOMS: atom_id res chain seq x y z
N MET A 1 12.12 31.02 -21.15
CA MET A 1 12.09 30.33 -19.83
C MET A 1 11.84 28.86 -20.08
N SER A 2 12.87 28.02 -19.99
CA SER A 2 12.71 26.58 -20.21
C SER A 2 11.91 25.97 -19.05
N PRO A 3 10.81 25.23 -19.28
CA PRO A 3 10.04 24.62 -18.22
C PRO A 3 10.93 23.62 -17.50
N ARG A 4 11.15 23.83 -16.20
CA ARG A 4 11.81 22.86 -15.31
C ARG A 4 10.86 21.69 -15.06
N THR A 5 10.53 20.93 -16.09
CA THR A 5 9.85 19.65 -15.96
C THR A 5 10.80 18.75 -15.19
N GLY A 6 10.55 18.56 -13.89
CA GLY A 6 11.37 17.70 -13.04
C GLY A 6 11.52 16.29 -13.61
N ARG A 7 12.42 15.48 -13.04
CA ARG A 7 12.73 14.12 -13.52
C ARG A 7 11.45 13.32 -13.80
N PRO A 8 11.16 12.95 -15.07
CA PRO A 8 9.98 12.16 -15.38
C PRO A 8 10.08 10.84 -14.62
N THR A 9 9.16 10.65 -13.68
CA THR A 9 9.07 9.42 -12.89
C THR A 9 7.87 8.66 -13.42
N SER A 10 8.09 7.47 -13.97
CA SER A 10 7.05 6.67 -14.61
C SER A 10 6.01 6.13 -13.61
N ASN A 11 6.42 5.88 -12.36
CA ASN A 11 5.54 5.35 -11.32
C ASN A 11 5.29 6.39 -10.21
N LYS A 12 4.48 7.40 -10.52
CA LYS A 12 4.06 8.39 -9.51
C LYS A 12 3.03 7.73 -8.57
N LYS A 13 3.37 7.64 -7.29
CA LYS A 13 2.44 7.24 -6.22
C LYS A 13 1.50 8.41 -5.89
N THR A 14 0.59 8.73 -6.81
CA THR A 14 -0.29 9.91 -6.70
C THR A 14 -1.56 9.62 -5.88
N GLY A 15 -1.96 8.35 -5.78
CA GLY A 15 -3.16 7.95 -5.04
C GLY A 15 -2.93 7.99 -3.54
N ARG A 16 -3.75 8.77 -2.82
CA ARG A 16 -3.85 8.73 -1.36
C ARG A 16 -5.05 7.89 -0.98
N LEU A 17 -4.85 6.90 -0.12
CA LEU A 17 -5.90 6.05 0.43
C LEU A 17 -6.12 6.44 1.89
N GLU A 18 -7.31 6.93 2.19
CA GLU A 18 -7.75 7.22 3.56
C GLU A 18 -8.84 6.21 3.93
N LEU A 19 -8.58 5.40 4.96
CA LEU A 19 -9.48 4.36 5.44
C LEU A 19 -9.78 4.60 6.92
N ARG A 20 -11.06 4.49 7.28
CA ARG A 20 -11.48 4.38 8.67
C ARG A 20 -11.55 2.90 9.02
N LEU A 21 -10.85 2.53 10.07
CA LEU A 21 -10.73 1.15 10.54
C LEU A 21 -11.21 1.08 11.98
N ALA A 22 -11.81 -0.04 12.37
CA ALA A 22 -12.06 -0.33 13.76
C ALA A 22 -10.73 -0.52 14.51
N PRO A 23 -10.69 -0.32 15.84
CA PRO A 23 -9.46 -0.47 16.63
C PRO A 23 -8.82 -1.85 16.47
N ASN A 24 -9.66 -2.89 16.39
CA ASN A 24 -9.22 -4.28 16.25
C ASN A 24 -8.54 -4.53 14.90
N GLU A 25 -9.10 -3.98 13.81
CA GLU A 25 -8.53 -4.11 12.46
C GLU A 25 -7.20 -3.34 12.37
N TYR A 26 -7.13 -2.18 13.01
CA TYR A 26 -5.89 -1.40 13.07
C TYR A 26 -4.79 -2.14 13.83
N ALA A 27 -5.14 -2.77 14.96
CA ALA A 27 -4.20 -3.59 15.74
C ALA A 27 -3.69 -4.77 14.91
N MET A 28 -4.56 -5.49 14.21
CA MET A 28 -4.14 -6.59 13.32
C MET A 28 -3.18 -6.13 12.22
N ILE A 29 -3.45 -4.99 11.58
CA ILE A 29 -2.56 -4.43 10.55
C ILE A 29 -1.21 -4.04 11.15
N GLN A 30 -1.21 -3.47 12.37
CA GLN A 30 -0.01 -3.10 13.09
C GLN A 30 0.83 -4.33 13.44
N GLU A 31 0.23 -5.38 14.01
CA GLU A 31 0.90 -6.64 14.32
C GLU A 31 1.51 -7.29 13.08
N CYS A 32 0.76 -7.36 11.98
CA CYS A 32 1.28 -7.85 10.71
C CYS A 32 2.48 -7.02 10.21
N ALA A 33 2.41 -5.70 10.33
CA ALA A 33 3.48 -4.81 9.92
C ALA A 33 4.74 -5.01 10.78
N ASP A 34 4.56 -5.17 12.09
CA ASP A 34 5.65 -5.37 13.05
C ASP A 34 6.34 -6.73 12.85
N ILE A 35 5.58 -7.82 12.64
CA ILE A 35 6.11 -9.16 12.35
C ILE A 35 6.86 -9.18 11.01
N LEU A 36 6.34 -8.49 10.01
CA LEU A 36 6.93 -8.44 8.67
C LEU A 36 8.07 -7.41 8.56
N GLU A 37 8.37 -6.66 9.63
CA GLU A 37 9.31 -5.52 9.64
C GLU A 37 9.06 -4.54 8.49
N THR A 38 7.79 -4.29 8.17
CA THR A 38 7.39 -3.39 7.09
C THR A 38 6.48 -2.27 7.57
N THR A 39 6.16 -1.32 6.69
CA THR A 39 5.16 -0.30 7.02
C THR A 39 3.74 -0.86 6.89
N LYS A 40 2.80 -0.36 7.70
CA LYS A 40 1.36 -0.67 7.61
C LYS A 40 0.83 -0.63 6.17
N ALA A 41 1.25 0.38 5.40
CA ALA A 41 0.87 0.51 3.99
C ALA A 41 1.41 -0.63 3.11
N GLN A 42 2.65 -1.09 3.34
CA GLN A 42 3.22 -2.23 2.63
C GLN A 42 2.55 -3.55 3.02
N ALA A 43 2.21 -3.73 4.30
CA ALA A 43 1.47 -4.90 4.76
C ALA A 43 0.10 -5.00 4.06
N ILE A 44 -0.65 -3.90 3.98
CA ILE A 44 -1.93 -3.83 3.25
C ILE A 44 -1.74 -4.14 1.77
N LEU A 45 -0.74 -3.53 1.11
CA LEU A 45 -0.47 -3.77 -0.31
C LEU A 45 -0.10 -5.22 -0.61
N LYS A 46 0.69 -5.87 0.26
CA LYS A 46 1.01 -7.29 0.14
C LYS A 46 -0.25 -8.15 0.25
N GLY A 47 -1.13 -7.85 1.21
CA GLY A 47 -2.42 -8.53 1.36
C GLY A 47 -3.28 -8.42 0.09
N VAL A 48 -3.38 -7.23 -0.50
CA VAL A 48 -4.11 -7.00 -1.76
C VAL A 48 -3.48 -7.75 -2.93
N GLN A 49 -2.15 -7.82 -3.01
CA GLN A 49 -1.45 -8.59 -4.06
C GLN A 49 -1.73 -10.09 -3.95
N LEU A 50 -1.75 -10.65 -2.74
CA LEU A 50 -2.10 -12.05 -2.50
C LEU A 50 -3.55 -12.35 -2.91
N LEU A 51 -4.49 -11.50 -2.47
CA LEU A 51 -5.89 -11.57 -2.88
C LEU A 51 -6.05 -11.53 -4.40
N LYS A 52 -5.33 -10.63 -5.07
CA LYS A 52 -5.36 -10.55 -6.54
C LYS A 52 -4.82 -11.83 -7.18
N ALA A 53 -3.73 -12.38 -6.69
CA ALA A 53 -3.15 -13.61 -7.21
C ALA A 53 -4.08 -14.83 -7.00
N GLU A 54 -4.89 -14.84 -5.93
CA GLU A 54 -5.93 -15.85 -5.74
C GLU A 54 -7.11 -15.67 -6.69
N LEU A 55 -7.52 -14.43 -6.93
CA LEU A 55 -8.60 -14.11 -7.88
C LEU A 55 -8.21 -14.39 -9.33
N ASP A 56 -6.96 -14.10 -9.72
CA ASP A 56 -6.44 -14.37 -11.07
C ASP A 56 -6.28 -15.88 -11.36
N LYS A 57 -6.26 -16.72 -10.31
CA LYS A 57 -6.24 -18.19 -10.42
C LYS A 57 -7.63 -18.81 -10.60
N LYS A 58 -8.70 -18.01 -10.49
CA LYS A 58 -10.08 -18.45 -10.55
C LYS A 58 -10.69 -18.17 -11.93
#